data_AF-A0A919A411-F1
#
_entry.id   AF-A0A919A411-F1
#
_cell.length_a   1.000
_cell.length_b   1.000
_cell.length_c   1.000
_cell.angle_alpha   90.00
_cell.angle_beta   90.00
_cell.angle_gamma   90.00
#
_symmetry.space_group_name_H-M   'P 1'
#
loop_
_entity.id
_entity.type
_entity.pdbx_description
1 polymer ?
#
loop_
_entity_poly.entity_id
_entity_poly.type
_entity_poly.pdbx_seq_one_letter_code
_entity_poly.pdbx_strand_id
1 'polypeptide(L)'
;MTRTTTALLAAVVLLGGGAAGCSESKSQDEIAKDCVAALKARAEGDKGKPKDCEGLGDDDYDALLMSHVLTDDLGWVDEDGNVDREKMLDDATSQP
;
A
#
# COMPACT_ATOMS: atom_id res chain seq x y z
N MET A 1 -54.46 16.95 18.16
CA MET A 1 -54.22 15.51 17.87
C MET A 1 -53.09 15.42 16.86
N THR A 2 -51.87 15.20 17.33
CA THR A 2 -50.65 15.14 16.53
C THR A 2 -50.06 13.74 16.64
N ARG A 3 -50.16 12.90 15.60
CA ARG A 3 -49.35 11.67 15.44
C ARG A 3 -49.25 11.28 13.98
N THR A 4 -48.19 11.71 13.31
CA THR A 4 -47.67 11.03 12.12
C THR A 4 -46.19 10.84 12.33
N THR A 5 -45.87 9.78 13.07
CA THR A 5 -44.50 9.33 13.34
C THR A 5 -44.04 8.48 12.17
N THR A 6 -43.34 9.11 11.23
CA THR A 6 -42.39 8.46 10.31
C THR A 6 -41.19 8.00 11.14
N ALA A 7 -41.11 6.70 11.42
CA ALA A 7 -39.90 6.10 12.00
C ALA A 7 -39.13 5.41 10.88
N LEU A 8 -38.00 6.03 10.55
CA LEU A 8 -37.02 5.64 9.54
C LEU A 8 -36.43 4.25 9.80
N LEU A 9 -36.13 3.59 8.69
CA LEU A 9 -35.43 2.31 8.55
C LEU A 9 -34.19 2.22 9.46
N ALA A 10 -34.19 1.22 10.35
CA ALA A 10 -33.01 0.82 11.09
C ALA A 10 -32.09 -0.01 10.17
N ALA A 11 -31.07 0.64 9.59
CA ALA A 11 -29.92 -0.05 9.01
C ALA A 11 -28.84 -0.17 10.10
N VAL A 12 -28.77 -1.35 10.72
CA VAL A 12 -27.65 -1.72 11.58
C VAL A 12 -26.51 -2.17 10.67
N VAL A 13 -25.55 -1.29 10.43
CA VAL A 13 -24.23 -1.67 9.91
C VAL A 13 -23.28 -1.69 11.11
N LEU A 14 -23.15 -2.87 11.70
CA LEU A 14 -22.08 -3.19 12.64
C LEU A 14 -20.89 -3.73 11.82
N LEU A 15 -19.96 -2.85 11.47
CA LEU A 15 -18.60 -3.23 11.11
C LEU A 15 -17.64 -2.30 11.85
N GLY A 16 -16.69 -2.91 12.55
CA GLY A 16 -16.00 -2.34 13.69
C GLY A 16 -15.04 -1.20 13.36
N GLY A 17 -14.80 -0.38 14.38
CA GLY A 17 -13.58 0.41 14.55
C GLY A 17 -13.73 1.92 14.31
N GLY A 18 -13.75 2.69 15.40
CA GLY A 18 -13.31 4.09 15.39
C GLY A 18 -14.41 5.15 15.41
N ALA A 19 -14.86 5.53 16.60
CA ALA A 19 -15.49 6.82 16.82
C ALA A 19 -14.41 7.90 16.97
N ALA A 20 -14.24 8.75 15.96
CA ALA A 20 -13.92 10.20 16.02
C ALA A 20 -13.13 10.65 14.78
N GLY A 21 -13.83 11.29 13.83
CA GLY A 21 -13.22 12.05 12.75
C GLY A 21 -13.87 11.75 11.41
N CYS A 22 -14.78 12.62 10.97
CA CYS A 22 -15.13 12.74 9.56
C CYS A 22 -13.88 13.25 8.82
N SER A 23 -12.96 12.37 8.46
CA SER A 23 -11.90 12.62 7.49
C SER A 23 -12.20 11.71 6.33
N GLU A 24 -12.20 12.23 5.10
CA GLU A 24 -12.19 11.41 3.89
C GLU A 24 -11.18 10.28 4.06
N SER A 25 -11.68 9.08 4.32
CA SER A 25 -10.87 7.87 4.40
C SER A 25 -10.40 7.60 2.97
N LYS A 26 -9.10 7.75 2.72
CA LYS A 26 -8.49 7.35 1.44
C LYS A 26 -8.87 5.91 1.13
N SER A 27 -9.12 5.64 -0.14
CA SER A 27 -9.30 4.28 -0.62
C SER A 27 -7.99 3.49 -0.49
N GLN A 28 -8.08 2.15 -0.39
CA GLN A 28 -6.90 1.28 -0.39
C GLN A 28 -5.97 1.57 -1.59
N ASP A 29 -6.55 1.84 -2.77
CA ASP A 29 -5.80 2.18 -3.98
C ASP A 29 -5.01 3.49 -3.86
N GLU A 30 -5.56 4.49 -3.17
CA GLU A 30 -4.88 5.75 -2.92
C GLU A 30 -3.74 5.56 -1.91
N ILE A 31 -3.96 4.77 -0.86
CA ILE A 31 -2.90 4.42 0.11
C ILE A 31 -1.77 3.66 -0.60
N ALA A 32 -2.10 2.69 -1.46
CA ALA A 32 -1.10 1.93 -2.22
C ALA A 32 -0.25 2.84 -3.14
N LYS A 33 -0.89 3.80 -3.84
CA LYS A 33 -0.18 4.77 -4.69
C LYS A 33 0.75 5.67 -3.88
N ASP A 34 0.28 6.20 -2.76
CA ASP A 34 1.10 7.04 -1.88
C ASP A 34 2.26 6.25 -1.28
N CYS A 35 2.01 4.99 -0.89
CA CYS A 35 3.04 4.07 -0.41
C CYS A 35 4.13 3.82 -1.47
N VAL A 36 3.77 3.55 -2.72
CA VAL A 36 4.74 3.39 -3.82
C VAL A 36 5.58 4.64 -4.02
N ALA A 37 4.94 5.82 -4.00
CA ALA A 37 5.66 7.09 -4.11
C ALA A 37 6.64 7.29 -2.95
N ALA A 38 6.23 6.94 -1.73
CA ALA A 38 7.08 7.03 -0.54
C ALA A 38 8.25 6.04 -0.56
N LEU A 39 8.03 4.81 -1.05
CA LEU A 39 9.10 3.83 -1.26
C LEU A 39 10.14 4.35 -2.26
N LYS A 40 9.70 4.92 -3.39
CA LYS A 40 10.61 5.53 -4.39
C LYS A 40 11.40 6.73 -3.87
N ALA A 41 10.81 7.49 -2.93
CA ALA A 41 11.45 8.67 -2.35
C ALA A 41 12.33 8.35 -1.12
N ARG A 42 12.37 7.09 -0.67
CA ARG A 42 13.14 6.71 0.52
C ARG A 42 14.64 6.89 0.29
N ALA A 43 15.35 7.25 1.34
CA ALA A 43 16.81 7.34 1.27
C ALA A 43 17.42 5.95 1.08
N GLU A 44 18.50 5.86 0.31
CA GLU A 44 19.26 4.60 0.14
C GLU A 44 19.66 4.03 1.51
N GLY A 45 19.34 2.76 1.74
CA GLY A 45 19.62 2.07 3.00
C GLY A 45 18.59 2.26 4.12
N ASP A 46 17.57 3.13 3.94
CA ASP A 46 16.43 3.18 4.85
C ASP A 46 15.53 1.94 4.67
N LYS A 47 15.25 1.26 5.78
CA LYS A 47 14.44 0.03 5.85
C LYS A 47 13.15 0.23 6.64
N GLY A 48 12.85 1.44 7.09
CA GLY A 48 11.62 1.75 7.79
C GLY A 48 10.40 1.68 6.86
N LYS A 49 9.28 1.18 7.37
CA LYS A 49 7.99 1.27 6.66
C LYS A 49 7.56 2.75 6.60
N PRO A 50 7.36 3.33 5.40
CA PRO A 50 6.88 4.70 5.28
C PRO A 50 5.50 4.87 5.92
N LYS A 51 5.24 6.04 6.51
CA LYS A 51 3.93 6.37 7.10
C LYS A 51 2.80 6.32 6.08
N ASP A 52 3.10 6.64 4.82
CA ASP A 52 2.12 6.60 3.73
C ASP A 52 1.70 5.16 3.35
N CYS A 53 2.42 4.16 3.86
CA CYS A 53 2.04 2.74 3.77
C CYS A 53 1.20 2.28 4.97
N GLU A 54 0.89 3.17 5.94
CA GLU A 54 -0.02 2.87 7.04
C GLU A 54 -1.45 2.71 6.49
N GLY A 55 -2.12 1.63 6.89
CA GLY A 55 -3.46 1.29 6.40
C GLY A 55 -3.47 0.18 5.33
N LEU A 56 -2.32 -0.16 4.75
CA LEU A 56 -2.18 -1.39 3.96
C LEU A 56 -2.04 -2.60 4.89
N GLY A 57 -2.65 -3.71 4.49
CA GLY A 57 -2.34 -5.01 5.06
C GLY A 57 -0.87 -5.38 4.84
N ASP A 58 -0.34 -6.25 5.69
CA ASP A 58 1.07 -6.65 5.60
C ASP A 58 1.39 -7.30 4.24
N ASP A 59 0.51 -8.17 3.73
CA ASP A 59 0.68 -8.81 2.43
C ASP A 59 0.72 -7.79 1.27
N ASP A 60 -0.16 -6.78 1.30
CA ASP A 60 -0.20 -5.72 0.28
C ASP A 60 1.07 -4.86 0.35
N TYR A 61 1.51 -4.53 1.56
CA TYR A 61 2.75 -3.79 1.77
C TYR A 61 3.97 -4.58 1.27
N ASP A 62 4.06 -5.87 1.62
CA ASP A 62 5.16 -6.74 1.22
C ASP A 62 5.22 -6.91 -0.31
N ALA A 63 4.06 -7.01 -0.98
CA ALA A 63 4.00 -7.04 -2.43
C ALA A 63 4.54 -5.76 -3.07
N LEU A 64 4.15 -4.58 -2.55
CA LEU A 64 4.66 -3.29 -3.04
C LEU A 64 6.14 -3.09 -2.76
N LEU A 65 6.59 -3.47 -1.55
CA LEU A 65 8.00 -3.41 -1.17
C LEU A 65 8.84 -4.32 -2.07
N MET A 66 8.39 -5.55 -2.33
CA MET A 66 9.12 -6.47 -3.19
C MET A 66 9.16 -5.99 -4.64
N SER A 67 8.04 -5.45 -5.15
CA SER A 67 8.02 -4.81 -6.47
C SER A 67 9.07 -3.71 -6.58
N HIS A 68 9.09 -2.78 -5.62
CA HIS A 68 10.08 -1.70 -5.56
C HIS A 68 11.52 -2.21 -5.45
N VAL A 69 11.78 -3.25 -4.67
CA VAL A 69 13.11 -3.86 -4.58
C VAL A 69 13.53 -4.47 -5.92
N LEU A 70 12.64 -5.21 -6.58
CA LEU A 70 12.94 -5.87 -7.85
C LEU A 70 13.15 -4.86 -9.00
N THR A 71 12.40 -3.76 -9.02
CA THR A 71 12.49 -2.76 -10.11
C THR A 71 13.52 -1.67 -9.83
N ASP A 72 13.51 -1.07 -8.64
CA ASP A 72 14.23 0.17 -8.38
C ASP A 72 15.57 -0.08 -7.68
N ASP A 73 15.62 -0.99 -6.70
CA ASP A 73 16.87 -1.31 -5.99
C ASP A 73 17.76 -2.27 -6.79
N LEU A 74 17.17 -3.35 -7.31
CA LEU A 74 17.87 -4.42 -8.00
C LEU A 74 17.83 -4.27 -9.52
N GLY A 75 16.88 -3.53 -10.10
CA GLY A 75 16.77 -3.42 -11.56
C GLY A 75 16.59 -4.75 -12.30
N TRP A 76 16.13 -5.80 -11.62
CA TRP A 76 15.89 -7.11 -12.21
C TRP A 76 14.62 -7.13 -13.07
N VAL A 77 13.72 -6.20 -12.83
CA VAL A 77 12.46 -6.04 -13.57
C VAL A 77 12.36 -4.61 -14.07
N ASP A 78 12.07 -4.41 -15.35
CA ASP A 78 11.86 -3.07 -15.91
C ASP A 78 10.43 -2.55 -15.64
N GLU A 79 10.17 -1.30 -16.03
CA GLU A 79 8.85 -0.66 -15.85
C GLU A 79 7.73 -1.34 -16.66
N ASP A 80 8.08 -2.10 -17.70
CA ASP A 80 7.17 -2.88 -18.54
C ASP A 80 6.92 -4.30 -17.98
N GLY A 81 7.62 -4.69 -16.91
CA GLY A 81 7.53 -6.00 -16.28
C GLY A 81 8.39 -7.09 -16.91
N ASN A 82 9.34 -6.75 -17.78
CA ASN A 82 10.30 -7.71 -18.32
C ASN A 82 11.44 -7.95 -17.33
N VAL A 83 11.91 -9.20 -17.27
CA VAL A 83 13.01 -9.60 -16.39
C VAL A 83 14.35 -9.44 -17.10
N ASP A 84 15.28 -8.68 -16.50
CA ASP A 84 16.69 -8.65 -16.89
C ASP A 84 17.42 -9.85 -16.28
N ARG A 85 17.41 -10.95 -17.04
CA ARG A 85 18.05 -12.21 -16.63
C ARG A 85 19.57 -12.08 -16.50
N GLU A 86 20.21 -11.23 -17.30
CA GLU A 86 21.67 -11.08 -17.24
C GLU A 86 22.06 -10.39 -15.93
N LYS A 87 21.38 -9.30 -15.59
CA LYS A 87 21.57 -8.58 -14.33
C LYS A 87 21.27 -9.45 -13.11
N MET A 88 20.15 -10.18 -13.14
CA MET A 88 19.81 -11.12 -12.06
C MET A 88 20.90 -12.18 -11.84
N LEU A 89 21.47 -12.74 -12.92
CA LEU A 89 22.54 -13.73 -12.81
C LEU A 89 23.85 -13.13 -12.32
N ASP A 90 24.19 -11.91 -12.76
CA ASP A 90 25.37 -11.18 -12.31
C ASP A 90 25.30 -10.91 -10.79
N ASP A 91 24.19 -10.38 -10.29
CA ASP A 91 24.00 -10.11 -8.85
C ASP A 91 23.98 -11.40 -8.01
N ALA A 92 23.45 -12.50 -8.54
CA ALA A 92 23.40 -13.80 -7.85
C ALA A 92 24.78 -14.49 -7.77
N THR A 93 25.68 -14.20 -8.71
CA THR A 93 27.00 -14.85 -8.80
C THR A 93 28.16 -13.94 -8.38
N SER A 94 27.91 -12.64 -8.25
CA SER A 94 28.85 -11.63 -7.74
C SER A 94 28.84 -11.48 -6.22
N GLN A 95 27.90 -12.13 -5.52
CA GLN A 95 27.95 -12.24 -4.05
C GLN A 95 29.10 -13.19 -3.64
N PRO A 96 30.00 -12.77 -2.73
CA PRO A 96 31.14 -13.57 -2.27
C PRO A 96 30.76 -14.81 -1.45
#